data_AF-A0A2D4WXA4-F1
#
_entry.id   AF-A0A2D4WXA4-F1
#
_cell.length_a   1.000
_cell.length_b   1.000
_cell.length_c   1.000
_cell.angle_alpha   90.00
_cell.angle_beta   90.00
_cell.angle_gamma   90.00
#
_symmetry.space_group_name_H-M   'P 1'
#
loop_
_entity.id
_entity.type
_entity.pdbx_description
1 polymer ?
#
loop_
_entity_poly.entity_id
_entity_poly.type
_entity_poly.pdbx_seq_one_letter_code
_entity_poly.pdbx_strand_id
1 'polypeptide(L)' 'MLSVSVIAENCMMADGYATAFQAMGIEKVKAFLSLHPELKACIIFENNNKEFEMLSSNNFPVN' A
#
# COMPACT_ATOMS: atom_id res chain seq x y z
N MET A 1 -5.96 -9.12 1.38
CA MET A 1 -4.76 -8.37 0.95
C MET A 1 -3.62 -9.36 0.84
N LEU A 2 -2.88 -9.36 -0.27
CA LEU A 2 -1.89 -10.40 -0.57
C LEU A 2 -0.47 -9.92 -0.29
N SER A 3 -0.16 -8.68 -0.68
CA SER A 3 1.16 -8.10 -0.46
C SER A 3 1.04 -6.58 -0.33
N VAL A 4 1.93 -5.99 0.49
CA VAL A 4 2.14 -4.55 0.59
C VAL A 4 3.62 -4.26 0.48
N SER A 5 3.95 -3.23 -0.28
CA SER A 5 5.29 -2.69 -0.41
C SER A 5 5.22 -1.19 -0.16
N VAL A 6 6.05 -0.68 0.74
CA VAL A 6 6.08 0.74 1.10
C VAL A 6 7.49 1.26 0.92
N ILE A 7 7.62 2.41 0.28
CA ILE A 7 8.87 3.17 0.20
C ILE A 7 8.74 4.33 1.19
N ALA A 8 9.63 4.33 2.18
CA ALA A 8 9.77 5.38 3.18
C ALA A 8 11.26 5.69 3.39
N GLU A 9 11.55 6.77 4.10
CA GLU A 9 12.92 7.25 4.33
C GLU A 9 13.82 6.24 5.06
N ASN A 10 13.23 5.38 5.88
CA ASN A 10 13.96 4.34 6.59
C ASN A 10 13.16 3.03 6.65
N CYS A 11 13.89 1.93 6.86
CA CYS A 11 13.35 0.57 6.88
C CYS A 11 12.29 0.38 7.97
N MET A 12 12.51 0.95 9.17
CA MET A 12 11.59 0.82 10.29
C MET A 12 10.22 1.45 9.98
N MET A 13 10.20 2.61 9.33
CA MET A 13 8.96 3.25 8.89
C MET A 13 8.29 2.44 7.79
N ALA A 14 9.05 1.95 6.81
CA ALA A 14 8.50 1.13 5.73
C ALA A 14 7.83 -0.16 6.27
N ASP A 15 8.49 -0.87 7.18
CA ASP A 15 7.98 -2.09 7.82
C ASP A 15 6.77 -1.80 8.72
N GLY A 16 6.82 -0.71 9.48
CA GLY A 16 5.70 -0.24 10.30
C GLY A 16 4.46 0.08 9.46
N TYR A 17 4.62 0.81 8.36
CA TYR A 17 3.53 1.08 7.43
C TYR A 17 3.02 -0.18 6.75
N ALA A 18 3.91 -1.08 6.32
CA ALA A 18 3.50 -2.34 5.69
C ALA A 18 2.61 -3.17 6.63
N THR A 19 3.04 -3.32 7.89
CA THR A 19 2.28 -4.00 8.94
C THR A 19 0.96 -3.31 9.24
N ALA A 20 0.98 -1.98 9.38
CA ALA A 20 -0.22 -1.19 9.65
C ALA A 20 -1.24 -1.32 8.50
N PHE A 21 -0.79 -1.21 7.25
CA PHE A 21 -1.64 -1.33 6.07
C PHE A 21 -2.26 -2.72 5.95
N GLN A 22 -1.50 -3.76 6.29
CA GLN A 22 -2.01 -5.13 6.34
C GLN A 22 -3.09 -5.32 7.40
N ALA A 23 -2.99 -4.67 8.55
CA ALA A 23 -4.00 -4.71 9.61
C ALA A 23 -5.22 -3.81 9.31
N MET A 24 -5.03 -2.67 8.65
CA MET A 24 -6.09 -1.68 8.39
C MET A 24 -7.07 -2.11 7.29
N GLY A 25 -6.59 -2.82 6.29
CA GLY A 25 -7.38 -3.20 5.11
C GLY A 25 -7.42 -2.12 4.01
N ILE A 26 -7.76 -2.54 2.79
CA ILE A 26 -7.54 -1.77 1.56
C ILE A 26 -8.28 -0.43 1.54
N GLU A 27 -9.53 -0.37 2.00
CA GLU A 27 -10.32 0.87 1.96
C GLU A 27 -9.72 1.97 2.83
N LYS A 28 -9.30 1.62 4.05
CA LYS A 28 -8.66 2.58 4.97
C LYS A 28 -7.31 3.03 4.45
N VAL A 29 -6.55 2.11 3.84
CA VAL A 29 -5.24 2.45 3.27
C VAL A 29 -5.40 3.38 2.05
N LYS A 30 -6.41 3.17 1.19
CA LYS A 30 -6.75 4.11 0.10
C LYS A 30 -6.98 5.52 0.64
N ALA A 31 -7.79 5.66 1.69
CA ALA A 31 -8.06 6.95 2.30
C ALA A 31 -6.81 7.57 2.93
N PHE A 32 -5.98 6.76 3.61
CA PHE A 32 -4.74 7.21 4.22
C PHE A 32 -3.71 7.71 3.18
N LEU A 33 -3.50 6.96 2.10
CA LEU A 33 -2.61 7.35 1.01
C LEU A 33 -3.09 8.60 0.27
N SER A 34 -4.40 8.85 0.25
CA SER A 34 -4.96 10.10 -0.31
C SER A 34 -4.68 11.31 0.58
N LEU A 35 -4.55 11.12 1.90
CA LEU A 35 -4.20 12.17 2.86
C LEU A 35 -2.68 12.40 2.94
N HIS A 36 -1.89 11.38 2.63
CA HIS A 36 -0.43 11.36 2.71
C HIS A 36 0.22 11.17 1.33
N PRO A 37 0.18 12.18 0.44
CA PRO A 37 0.76 12.11 -0.90
C PRO A 37 2.29 11.92 -0.89
N GLU A 38 2.96 12.13 0.24
CA GLU A 38 4.38 11.85 0.44
C GLU A 38 4.71 10.36 0.49
N LEU A 39 3.74 9.52 0.87
CA LEU A 39 3.94 8.08 1.00
C LEU A 39 3.75 7.37 -0.33
N LYS A 40 4.73 6.55 -0.67
CA LYS A 40 4.71 5.70 -1.85
C LYS A 40 4.47 4.27 -1.41
N ALA A 41 3.29 3.76 -1.71
CA ALA A 41 2.93 2.39 -1.40
C ALA A 41 2.36 1.69 -2.62
N CYS A 42 2.60 0.39 -2.68
CA CYS A 42 2.04 -0.55 -3.63
C CYS A 42 1.35 -1.67 -2.84
N ILE A 43 0.13 -1.98 -3.22
CA ILE A 43 -0.71 -2.96 -2.55
C ILE A 43 -1.26 -3.91 -3.59
N ILE A 44 -1.06 -5.21 -3.38
CA ILE A 44 -1.63 -6.26 -4.23
C ILE A 44 -2.71 -6.96 -3.43
N PHE A 45 -3.90 -7.07 -4.00
CA PHE A 45 -5.03 -7.72 -3.37
C PHE A 45 -5.88 -8.48 -4.38
N GLU A 46 -6.68 -9.42 -3.89
CA GLU A 46 -7.65 -10.16 -4.66
C GLU A 46 -9.00 -9.46 -4.54
N ASN A 47 -9.67 -9.22 -5.66
CA ASN A 47 -11.02 -8.67 -5.68
C ASN A 47 -12.09 -9.78 -5.53
N ASN A 48 -13.37 -9.40 -5.50
CA ASN A 48 -14.47 -10.36 -5.35
C ASN A 48 -14.58 -11.35 -6.54
N ASN A 49 -13.99 -11.03 -7.68
CA ASN A 49 -13.95 -11.88 -8.87
C ASN A 49 -12.74 -12.82 -8.89
N LYS A 50 -11.95 -12.88 -7.80
CA LYS A 50 -10.68 -13.61 -7.72
C LYS A 50 -9.59 -13.12 -8.68
N GLU A 51 -9.69 -11.87 -9.10
CA GLU A 51 -8.67 -11.23 -9.93
C GLU A 51 -7.69 -10.46 -9.04
N PHE A 52 -6.43 -10.44 -9.46
CA PHE A 52 -5.40 -9.66 -8.80
C PHE A 52 -5.50 -8.20 -9.22
N GLU A 53 -5.70 -7.33 -8.25
CA GLU A 53 -5.64 -5.89 -8.41
C GLU A 53 -4.41 -5.31 -7.71
N MET A 54 -3.84 -4.31 -8.35
CA MET A 54 -2.70 -3.55 -7.83
C MET A 54 -3.15 -2.11 -7.60
N LEU A 55 -2.91 -1.62 -6.39
CA LEU A 55 -3.04 -0.22 -6.05
C LEU A 55 -1.67 0.38 -5.80
N SER A 56 -1.30 1.38 -6.61
CA SER A 56 -0.09 2.17 -6.41
C SER A 56 -0.44 3.62 -6.09
N SER A 57 0.31 4.21 -5.17
CA SER A 57 0.17 5.63 -4.81
C SER A 57 1.42 6.43 -5.19
N ASN A 58 1.20 7.67 -5.62
CA ASN A 58 2.22 8.73 -5.79
C ASN A 58 3.43 8.33 -6.64
N ASN A 59 3.20 7.87 -7.88
CA ASN A 59 4.25 7.44 -8.81
C ASN A 59 5.23 6.45 -8.15
N PHE A 60 4.68 5.41 -7.50
CA PHE A 60 5.48 4.26 -7.10
C PHE A 60 6.25 3.76 -8.35
N PRO A 61 7.60 3.71 -8.33
CA PRO A 61 8.37 3.35 -9.50
C PRO A 61 8.07 1.88 -9.85
N VAL A 62 7.30 1.69 -10.92
CA VAL A 62 7.11 0.39 -11.57
C VAL A 62 8.11 0.39 -12.71
N ASN A 63 9.21 -0.35 -12.53
CA ASN A 63 10.26 -0.47 -13.54
C ASN A 63 9.87 -1.54 -14.58
#